data_AF-X6P2F3-F1
#
_entry.id   AF-X6P2F3-F1
#
_cell.length_a   1.000
_cell.length_b   1.000
_cell.length_c   1.000
_cell.angle_alpha   90.00
_cell.angle_beta   90.00
_cell.angle_gamma   90.00
#
_symmetry.space_group_name_H-M   'P 1'
#
loop_
_entity.id
_entity.type
_entity.pdbx_description
1 polymer ?
#
loop_
_entity_poly.entity_id
_entity_poly.type
_entity_poly.pdbx_seq_one_letter_code
_entity_poly.pdbx_strand_id
1 'polypeptide(L)'
;MGWDGTNGNQPRELTIIQNFVHELGIWEKQSSFYFQAKSCQNYIANNIFFNGPRAGINFNDGFGGGSHIYKNLLFNTCRESGDHGIWDRQVYVTNVRYGTPSVIKAYDEISYNFMIANYNSQEAVDNDDGSCYYYTHHNFLVYSGNGMKSDSVDMTTDMTYVGEGFSISDQLAGHNDVFYNNTLVLTSNAQNYGSFDCTSSQPTWPMLGNNVISTPSGNASLTGLCNLPLKEFQNKYAIDLGSVVQSLPSDQELLNQATNMIFQ
;
A
#
# COMPACT_ATOMS: atom_id res chain seq x y z
N MET A 1 20.82 -3.51 -16.96
CA MET A 1 22.07 -3.73 -16.18
C MET A 1 21.86 -3.09 -14.81
N GLY A 2 22.16 -3.79 -13.72
CA GLY A 2 22.02 -3.29 -12.34
C GLY A 2 23.31 -3.50 -11.55
N TRP A 3 23.43 -2.86 -10.37
CA TRP A 3 24.60 -3.08 -9.50
C TRP A 3 24.61 -4.51 -8.99
N ASP A 4 25.77 -5.16 -9.06
CA ASP A 4 25.93 -6.54 -8.62
C ASP A 4 25.89 -6.63 -7.08
N GLY A 5 24.80 -7.19 -6.56
CA GLY A 5 24.56 -7.47 -5.15
C GLY A 5 24.61 -8.98 -4.82
N THR A 6 25.19 -9.80 -5.69
CA THR A 6 25.18 -11.27 -5.54
C THR A 6 26.21 -11.81 -4.55
N ASN A 7 27.20 -11.00 -4.15
CA ASN A 7 28.33 -11.42 -3.32
C ASN A 7 28.00 -11.65 -1.83
N GLY A 8 26.83 -11.23 -1.36
CA GLY A 8 26.42 -11.51 0.02
C GLY A 8 26.63 -10.37 1.04
N ASN A 9 27.35 -9.31 0.70
CA ASN A 9 27.93 -8.37 1.70
C ASN A 9 26.96 -7.34 2.30
N GLN A 10 25.73 -7.27 1.81
CA GLN A 10 24.65 -6.42 2.32
C GLN A 10 24.06 -6.94 3.65
N PRO A 11 23.53 -6.05 4.51
CA PRO A 11 22.69 -6.45 5.63
C PRO A 11 21.47 -7.25 5.15
N ARG A 12 21.17 -8.35 5.82
CA ARG A 12 20.01 -9.20 5.51
C ARG A 12 19.54 -9.92 6.76
N GLU A 13 18.33 -10.46 6.71
CA GLU A 13 17.78 -11.32 7.77
C GLU A 13 17.77 -10.60 9.13
N LEU A 14 17.68 -9.27 9.12
CA LEU A 14 17.56 -8.48 10.33
C LEU A 14 16.18 -8.71 10.93
N THR A 15 16.12 -8.84 12.25
CA THR A 15 14.87 -9.05 12.97
C THR A 15 14.65 -7.88 13.91
N ILE A 16 13.65 -7.04 13.60
CA ILE A 16 13.26 -5.87 14.38
C ILE A 16 11.86 -6.15 14.90
N ILE A 17 11.78 -6.70 16.11
CA ILE A 17 10.52 -7.19 16.67
C ILE A 17 10.22 -6.68 18.06
N GLN A 18 8.93 -6.51 18.35
CA GLN A 18 8.41 -6.21 19.71
C GLN A 18 9.01 -4.93 20.32
N ASN A 19 9.32 -3.94 19.48
CA ASN A 19 9.81 -2.66 19.93
C ASN A 19 8.67 -1.70 20.21
N PHE A 20 8.88 -0.83 21.19
CA PHE A 20 8.02 0.32 21.48
C PHE A 20 8.83 1.59 21.23
N VAL A 21 8.53 2.30 20.15
CA VAL A 21 9.30 3.46 19.70
C VAL A 21 8.37 4.66 19.59
N HIS A 22 8.82 5.80 20.11
CA HIS A 22 8.07 7.04 20.04
C HIS A 22 8.99 8.26 20.07
N GLU A 23 8.47 9.40 19.62
CA GLU A 23 9.19 10.68 19.53
C GLU A 23 10.50 10.61 18.74
N LEU A 24 10.40 10.14 17.50
CA LEU A 24 11.54 10.14 16.58
C LEU A 24 11.63 11.48 15.83
N GLY A 25 12.82 11.82 15.34
CA GLY A 25 12.98 12.92 14.39
C GLY A 25 12.88 14.33 14.97
N ILE A 26 13.41 14.55 16.19
CA ILE A 26 13.49 15.88 16.80
C ILE A 26 14.32 16.84 15.93
N TRP A 27 15.42 16.35 15.36
CA TRP A 27 16.35 17.14 14.55
C TRP A 27 16.31 16.76 13.06
N GLU A 28 16.41 15.47 12.74
CA GLU A 28 16.33 14.98 11.36
C GLU A 28 14.88 14.64 11.01
N LYS A 29 14.29 15.44 10.13
CA LYS A 29 12.86 15.32 9.77
C LYS A 29 12.61 14.30 8.67
N GLN A 30 13.64 13.92 7.92
CA GLN A 30 13.61 12.81 6.96
C GLN A 30 14.01 11.50 7.64
N SER A 31 13.31 11.15 8.72
CA SER A 31 13.59 9.95 9.51
C SER A 31 12.35 9.12 9.78
N SER A 32 12.56 7.81 9.91
CA SER A 32 11.55 6.77 10.11
C SER A 32 11.98 5.87 11.27
N PHE A 33 11.02 5.17 11.89
CA PHE A 33 11.34 4.13 12.87
C PHE A 33 12.26 3.06 12.27
N TYR A 34 11.96 2.66 11.04
CA TYR A 34 12.80 1.76 10.27
C TYR A 34 13.09 2.37 8.90
N PHE A 35 14.37 2.36 8.54
CA PHE A 35 14.86 2.76 7.22
C PHE A 35 15.69 1.62 6.64
N GLN A 36 15.30 1.14 5.46
CA GLN A 36 16.02 0.11 4.72
C GLN A 36 16.74 0.74 3.51
N ALA A 37 18.03 0.47 3.36
CA ALA A 37 18.78 0.78 2.15
C ALA A 37 19.83 -0.30 1.89
N LYS A 38 19.90 -0.78 0.65
CA LYS A 38 20.81 -1.85 0.20
C LYS A 38 20.78 -3.06 1.13
N SER A 39 19.57 -3.50 1.49
CA SER A 39 19.32 -4.59 2.43
C SER A 39 18.05 -5.36 2.03
N CYS A 40 17.97 -6.64 2.38
CA CYS A 40 16.91 -7.55 1.93
C CYS A 40 16.53 -8.57 3.01
N GLN A 41 15.40 -9.26 2.84
CA GLN A 41 15.02 -10.40 3.69
C GLN A 41 14.82 -10.03 5.17
N ASN A 42 14.47 -8.78 5.47
CA ASN A 42 14.35 -8.31 6.85
C ASN A 42 12.95 -8.58 7.40
N TYR A 43 12.86 -8.83 8.70
CA TYR A 43 11.61 -9.11 9.40
C TYR A 43 11.32 -8.00 10.42
N ILE A 44 10.37 -7.13 10.09
CA ILE A 44 9.96 -5.97 10.89
C ILE A 44 8.56 -6.25 11.41
N ALA A 45 8.45 -6.73 12.64
CA ALA A 45 7.17 -7.25 13.11
C ALA A 45 6.79 -6.97 14.56
N ASN A 46 5.49 -6.83 14.82
CA ASN A 46 4.94 -6.62 16.17
C ASN A 46 5.51 -5.37 16.87
N ASN A 47 5.91 -4.35 16.11
CA ASN A 47 6.39 -3.10 16.68
C ASN A 47 5.23 -2.10 16.85
N ILE A 48 5.37 -1.23 17.83
CA ILE A 48 4.53 -0.06 18.00
C ILE A 48 5.40 1.16 17.73
N PHE A 49 5.02 1.96 16.75
CA PHE A 49 5.66 3.24 16.48
C PHE A 49 4.64 4.36 16.36
N PHE A 50 4.92 5.47 17.04
CA PHE A 50 4.13 6.68 16.88
C PHE A 50 4.92 7.96 17.08
N ASN A 51 4.32 9.07 16.67
CA ASN A 51 4.88 10.41 16.78
C ASN A 51 6.21 10.55 16.00
N GLY A 52 6.16 10.25 14.71
CA GLY A 52 7.27 10.43 13.76
C GLY A 52 7.12 11.66 12.87
N PRO A 53 8.22 12.24 12.36
CA PRO A 53 8.17 13.42 11.49
C PRO A 53 7.69 13.05 10.06
N ARG A 54 8.00 11.82 9.61
CA ARG A 54 7.74 11.24 8.27
C ARG A 54 7.14 9.82 8.43
N ALA A 55 7.09 9.03 7.35
CA ALA A 55 6.65 7.64 7.32
C ALA A 55 7.25 6.80 8.45
N GLY A 56 6.47 5.87 8.99
CA GLY A 56 6.93 4.97 10.05
C GLY A 56 8.00 3.99 9.60
N ILE A 57 7.83 3.42 8.41
CA ILE A 57 8.75 2.47 7.80
C ILE A 57 9.04 2.96 6.39
N ASN A 58 10.31 3.05 6.02
CA ASN A 58 10.74 3.56 4.72
C ASN A 58 11.75 2.61 4.07
N PHE A 59 11.48 2.23 2.82
CA PHE A 59 12.40 1.45 1.99
C PHE A 59 12.97 2.40 0.92
N ASN A 60 14.27 2.64 0.96
CA ASN A 60 14.96 3.58 0.07
C ASN A 60 15.34 2.96 -1.28
N ASP A 61 15.28 1.63 -1.38
CA ASP A 61 15.54 0.86 -2.59
C ASP A 61 14.89 -0.52 -2.49
N GLY A 62 14.73 -1.20 -3.63
CA GLY A 62 14.23 -2.57 -3.73
C GLY A 62 15.35 -3.61 -3.76
N PHE A 63 16.45 -3.37 -3.06
CA PHE A 63 17.59 -4.29 -3.05
C PHE A 63 17.13 -5.70 -2.60
N GLY A 64 17.10 -6.68 -3.51
CA GLY A 64 16.85 -8.09 -3.23
C GLY A 64 15.41 -8.48 -2.87
N GLY A 65 14.69 -7.62 -2.14
CA GLY A 65 13.34 -7.88 -1.63
C GLY A 65 13.28 -8.98 -0.55
N GLY A 66 12.11 -9.59 -0.37
CA GLY A 66 11.91 -10.66 0.60
C GLY A 66 11.77 -10.20 2.05
N SER A 67 11.67 -8.89 2.30
CA SER A 67 11.40 -8.35 3.62
C SER A 67 9.90 -8.46 3.96
N HIS A 68 9.59 -8.58 5.24
CA HIS A 68 8.22 -8.63 5.76
C HIS A 68 8.00 -7.49 6.75
N ILE A 69 6.95 -6.71 6.51
CA ILE A 69 6.39 -5.71 7.42
C ILE A 69 5.09 -6.30 7.97
N TYR A 70 5.15 -6.84 9.18
CA TYR A 70 4.10 -7.73 9.69
C TYR A 70 3.58 -7.33 11.07
N LYS A 71 2.25 -7.20 11.23
CA LYS A 71 1.61 -6.96 12.56
C LYS A 71 2.18 -5.76 13.32
N ASN A 72 2.58 -4.69 12.63
CA ASN A 72 3.00 -3.44 13.29
C ASN A 72 1.79 -2.53 13.55
N LEU A 73 1.86 -1.75 14.62
CA LEU A 73 0.96 -0.64 14.89
C LEU A 73 1.71 0.68 14.65
N LEU A 74 1.30 1.42 13.62
CA LEU A 74 1.90 2.69 13.22
C LEU A 74 0.86 3.80 13.28
N PHE A 75 1.11 4.89 14.02
CA PHE A 75 0.15 5.99 14.10
C PHE A 75 0.82 7.34 14.38
N ASN A 76 0.13 8.43 14.08
CA ASN A 76 0.66 9.78 14.31
C ASN A 76 2.05 9.99 13.66
N THR A 77 2.21 9.49 12.44
CA THR A 77 3.37 9.71 11.56
C THR A 77 3.11 10.91 10.65
N CYS A 78 4.14 11.38 9.92
CA CYS A 78 3.97 12.50 8.99
C CYS A 78 3.48 13.80 9.68
N ARG A 79 4.01 14.07 10.88
CA ARG A 79 3.68 15.29 11.64
C ARG A 79 4.35 16.54 11.09
N GLU A 80 5.45 16.37 10.35
CA GLU A 80 6.26 17.46 9.81
C GLU A 80 6.55 17.31 8.30
N SER A 81 6.01 16.27 7.67
CA SER A 81 5.97 16.07 6.22
C SER A 81 4.59 15.59 5.79
N GLY A 82 4.23 15.70 4.51
CA GLY A 82 3.00 15.09 3.98
C GLY A 82 3.27 13.91 3.06
N ASP A 83 4.12 14.15 2.06
CA ASP A 83 4.62 13.15 1.10
C ASP A 83 5.72 12.26 1.71
N HIS A 84 5.66 10.97 1.41
CA HIS A 84 6.55 9.91 1.85
C HIS A 84 6.44 8.70 0.92
N GLY A 85 7.37 7.75 0.99
CA GLY A 85 7.15 6.50 0.27
C GLY A 85 8.34 5.58 0.24
N ILE A 86 8.14 4.50 -0.49
CA ILE A 86 9.17 3.58 -0.93
C ILE A 86 9.69 4.08 -2.27
N TRP A 87 11.01 4.14 -2.45
CA TRP A 87 11.60 4.56 -3.72
C TRP A 87 12.49 3.44 -4.26
N ASP A 88 12.22 2.93 -5.47
CA ASP A 88 13.05 1.86 -6.07
C ASP A 88 13.59 2.28 -7.45
N ARG A 89 14.29 3.41 -7.45
CA ARG A 89 14.85 4.00 -8.68
C ARG A 89 16.17 3.34 -9.12
N GLN A 90 16.67 2.34 -8.38
CA GLN A 90 17.96 1.71 -8.63
C GLN A 90 17.82 0.20 -8.83
N VAL A 91 18.13 -0.25 -10.05
CA VAL A 91 18.17 -1.69 -10.36
C VAL A 91 19.39 -2.35 -9.73
N TYR A 92 19.15 -3.46 -9.03
CA TYR A 92 20.18 -4.35 -8.47
C TYR A 92 20.10 -5.74 -9.09
N VAL A 93 21.25 -6.40 -9.25
CA VAL A 93 21.31 -7.82 -9.59
C VAL A 93 21.48 -8.60 -8.29
N THR A 94 20.52 -9.48 -7.96
CA THR A 94 20.57 -10.31 -6.76
C THR A 94 20.18 -11.76 -7.07
N ASN A 95 20.46 -12.67 -6.14
CA ASN A 95 20.05 -14.08 -6.24
C ASN A 95 18.83 -14.40 -5.36
N VAL A 96 18.22 -13.40 -4.71
CA VAL A 96 17.21 -13.62 -3.64
C VAL A 96 15.96 -14.31 -4.20
N ARG A 97 15.45 -13.85 -5.34
CA ARG A 97 14.20 -14.37 -5.91
C ARG A 97 14.31 -15.77 -6.49
N TYR A 98 15.36 -16.04 -7.27
CA TYR A 98 15.46 -17.25 -8.11
C TYR A 98 16.61 -18.18 -7.72
N GLY A 99 17.42 -17.82 -6.73
CA GLY A 99 18.69 -18.50 -6.44
C GLY A 99 19.78 -18.28 -7.51
N THR A 100 19.47 -17.54 -8.57
CA THR A 100 20.38 -17.19 -9.68
C THR A 100 20.34 -15.68 -9.94
N PRO A 101 21.40 -15.09 -10.53
CA PRO A 101 21.48 -13.66 -10.76
C PRO A 101 20.32 -13.12 -11.59
N SER A 102 19.57 -12.17 -11.01
CA SER A 102 18.43 -11.53 -11.65
C SER A 102 18.25 -10.10 -11.19
N VAL A 103 17.68 -9.26 -12.07
CA VAL A 103 17.26 -7.89 -11.76
C VAL A 103 15.87 -7.81 -11.13
N ILE A 104 15.17 -8.94 -11.07
CA ILE A 104 13.83 -9.03 -10.50
C ILE A 104 13.97 -9.35 -9.01
N LYS A 105 13.58 -8.41 -8.14
CA LYS A 105 13.60 -8.62 -6.69
C LYS A 105 12.52 -9.60 -6.23
N ALA A 106 12.75 -10.26 -5.11
CA ALA A 106 11.71 -11.04 -4.44
C ALA A 106 10.58 -10.12 -3.95
N TYR A 107 9.40 -10.69 -3.70
CA TYR A 107 8.31 -9.91 -3.15
C TYR A 107 8.65 -9.46 -1.72
N ASP A 108 8.41 -8.18 -1.44
CA ASP A 108 8.32 -7.69 -0.06
C ASP A 108 6.85 -7.77 0.36
N GLU A 109 6.60 -8.25 1.58
CA GLU A 109 5.24 -8.45 2.10
C GLU A 109 4.89 -7.37 3.12
N ILE A 110 3.74 -6.72 2.94
CA ILE A 110 3.17 -5.76 3.89
C ILE A 110 1.84 -6.32 4.35
N SER A 111 1.80 -6.90 5.55
CA SER A 111 0.61 -7.62 5.98
C SER A 111 0.26 -7.52 7.46
N TYR A 112 -1.05 -7.58 7.74
CA TYR A 112 -1.60 -7.59 9.10
C TYR A 112 -1.24 -6.37 9.96
N ASN A 113 -0.81 -5.27 9.35
CA ASN A 113 -0.49 -4.05 10.07
C ASN A 113 -1.76 -3.25 10.39
N PHE A 114 -1.72 -2.54 11.51
CA PHE A 114 -2.71 -1.51 11.84
C PHE A 114 -2.04 -0.14 11.68
N MET A 115 -2.47 0.62 10.69
CA MET A 115 -1.90 1.94 10.40
C MET A 115 -2.97 3.02 10.55
N ILE A 116 -2.67 4.06 11.32
CA ILE A 116 -3.55 5.21 11.53
C ILE A 116 -2.84 6.46 10.99
N ALA A 117 -3.19 6.89 9.77
CA ALA A 117 -2.52 7.99 9.07
C ALA A 117 -3.22 9.33 9.33
N ASN A 118 -3.37 9.69 10.61
CA ASN A 118 -4.21 10.80 11.09
C ASN A 118 -3.58 12.20 11.10
N TYR A 119 -2.50 12.42 10.35
CA TYR A 119 -1.82 13.72 10.24
C TYR A 119 -1.79 14.18 8.78
N ASN A 120 -0.63 14.43 8.18
CA ASN A 120 -0.52 14.96 6.81
C ASN A 120 -0.26 13.88 5.76
N SER A 121 -0.35 12.59 6.11
CA SER A 121 -0.08 11.48 5.19
C SER A 121 -0.97 11.56 3.95
N GLN A 122 -0.33 11.68 2.79
CA GLN A 122 -1.02 11.60 1.50
C GLN A 122 -1.60 10.20 1.30
N GLU A 123 -0.81 9.17 1.60
CA GLU A 123 -1.17 7.76 1.43
C GLU A 123 -0.96 7.00 2.76
N ALA A 124 -1.69 5.91 2.99
CA ALA A 124 -1.37 5.02 4.12
C ALA A 124 -0.20 4.09 3.78
N VAL A 125 -0.08 3.66 2.51
CA VAL A 125 1.12 3.02 1.95
C VAL A 125 1.41 3.66 0.59
N ASP A 126 2.65 4.10 0.41
CA ASP A 126 3.09 4.79 -0.81
C ASP A 126 4.24 4.02 -1.46
N ASN A 127 3.91 3.29 -2.51
CA ASN A 127 4.88 2.61 -3.37
C ASN A 127 5.18 3.53 -4.56
N ASP A 128 6.08 4.47 -4.32
CA ASP A 128 6.48 5.55 -5.22
C ASP A 128 7.51 5.07 -6.27
N ASP A 129 7.94 5.97 -7.15
CA ASP A 129 8.78 5.75 -8.34
C ASP A 129 9.61 4.45 -8.34
N GLY A 130 9.23 3.54 -9.25
CA GLY A 130 9.95 2.30 -9.54
C GLY A 130 9.69 1.16 -8.55
N SER A 131 8.93 1.42 -7.48
CA SER A 131 8.55 0.41 -6.50
C SER A 131 7.70 -0.69 -7.16
N CYS A 132 8.25 -1.89 -7.20
CA CYS A 132 7.59 -3.06 -7.78
C CYS A 132 7.65 -4.26 -6.84
N TYR A 133 6.89 -5.33 -7.11
CA TYR A 133 6.94 -6.58 -6.33
C TYR A 133 6.72 -6.37 -4.83
N TYR A 134 5.68 -5.62 -4.47
CA TYR A 134 5.13 -5.66 -3.13
C TYR A 134 3.88 -6.53 -3.14
N TYR A 135 3.67 -7.25 -2.05
CA TYR A 135 2.45 -7.97 -1.78
C TYR A 135 1.81 -7.37 -0.53
N THR A 136 0.81 -6.50 -0.74
CA THR A 136 0.20 -5.72 0.32
C THR A 136 -1.18 -6.28 0.63
N HIS A 137 -1.34 -6.92 1.78
CA HIS A 137 -2.58 -7.60 2.10
C HIS A 137 -2.94 -7.65 3.58
N HIS A 138 -4.23 -7.73 3.88
CA HIS A 138 -4.76 -7.89 5.23
C HIS A 138 -4.27 -6.80 6.19
N ASN A 139 -4.05 -5.57 5.71
CA ASN A 139 -3.79 -4.44 6.60
C ASN A 139 -5.11 -3.73 6.94
N PHE A 140 -5.15 -3.10 8.10
CA PHE A 140 -6.23 -2.19 8.47
C PHE A 140 -5.68 -0.77 8.45
N LEU A 141 -6.04 -0.03 7.41
CA LEU A 141 -5.58 1.34 7.19
C LEU A 141 -6.70 2.30 7.57
N VAL A 142 -6.44 3.22 8.49
CA VAL A 142 -7.43 4.18 8.99
C VAL A 142 -6.92 5.60 8.79
N TYR A 143 -7.72 6.41 8.10
CA TYR A 143 -7.34 7.76 7.65
C TYR A 143 -6.18 7.77 6.67
N SER A 144 -6.16 8.83 5.87
CA SER A 144 -5.11 9.31 4.95
C SER A 144 -5.81 10.21 3.93
N GLY A 145 -5.05 10.91 3.08
CA GLY A 145 -5.63 11.46 1.85
C GLY A 145 -6.24 10.35 1.01
N ASN A 146 -5.46 9.31 0.78
CA ASN A 146 -5.73 8.19 -0.12
C ASN A 146 -5.25 6.88 0.53
N GLY A 147 -5.89 5.76 0.22
CA GLY A 147 -5.52 4.47 0.81
C GLY A 147 -4.10 4.08 0.42
N MET A 148 -3.83 4.05 -0.88
CA MET A 148 -2.61 3.47 -1.45
C MET A 148 -2.19 4.22 -2.71
N LYS A 149 -0.90 4.47 -2.85
CA LYS A 149 -0.28 4.80 -4.15
C LYS A 149 0.59 3.65 -4.61
N SER A 150 0.54 3.32 -5.90
CA SER A 150 1.26 2.17 -6.45
C SER A 150 1.72 2.35 -7.89
N ASP A 151 2.92 1.83 -8.15
CA ASP A 151 3.55 1.75 -9.47
C ASP A 151 3.81 0.30 -9.96
N SER A 152 3.53 -0.77 -9.17
CA SER A 152 3.62 -2.23 -9.52
C SER A 152 3.38 -3.22 -8.33
N VAL A 153 2.16 -3.62 -7.99
CA VAL A 153 1.79 -4.34 -6.73
C VAL A 153 0.54 -5.24 -6.83
N ASP A 154 0.55 -6.36 -6.10
CA ASP A 154 -0.66 -7.19 -5.83
C ASP A 154 -1.33 -6.78 -4.48
N MET A 155 -2.65 -6.48 -4.46
CA MET A 155 -3.32 -5.89 -3.29
C MET A 155 -4.66 -6.53 -2.85
N THR A 156 -4.80 -6.76 -1.53
CA THR A 156 -6.04 -7.22 -0.84
C THR A 156 -6.11 -6.70 0.62
N THR A 157 -6.65 -5.50 0.88
CA THR A 157 -6.54 -4.76 2.17
C THR A 157 -7.87 -4.09 2.57
N ASP A 158 -8.11 -3.92 3.88
CA ASP A 158 -9.23 -3.13 4.40
C ASP A 158 -8.79 -1.68 4.67
N MET A 159 -9.47 -0.72 4.04
CA MET A 159 -9.15 0.70 4.10
C MET A 159 -10.36 1.49 4.55
N THR A 160 -10.20 2.22 5.64
CA THR A 160 -11.29 2.85 6.37
C THR A 160 -11.07 4.35 6.52
N TYR A 161 -12.06 5.15 6.13
CA TYR A 161 -12.04 6.61 6.15
C TYR A 161 -10.91 7.22 5.31
N VAL A 162 -10.82 6.84 4.05
CA VAL A 162 -9.86 7.40 3.08
C VAL A 162 -10.59 8.25 2.03
N GLY A 163 -9.88 9.10 1.30
CA GLY A 163 -10.44 9.90 0.20
C GLY A 163 -10.68 9.07 -1.07
N GLU A 164 -9.72 8.22 -1.42
CA GLU A 164 -9.81 7.20 -2.46
C GLU A 164 -9.11 5.91 -2.01
N GLY A 165 -9.43 4.77 -2.61
CA GLY A 165 -8.86 3.47 -2.28
C GLY A 165 -7.48 3.24 -2.89
N PHE A 166 -7.23 3.79 -4.08
CA PHE A 166 -5.92 3.69 -4.75
C PHE A 166 -5.67 4.84 -5.72
N SER A 167 -4.39 5.15 -5.94
CA SER A 167 -3.86 5.97 -7.02
C SER A 167 -2.76 5.18 -7.73
N ILE A 168 -3.03 4.79 -8.98
CA ILE A 168 -2.13 3.91 -9.74
C ILE A 168 -1.65 4.62 -11.00
N SER A 169 -0.33 4.67 -11.16
CA SER A 169 0.33 5.28 -12.32
C SER A 169 0.22 4.43 -13.59
N ASP A 170 0.81 4.91 -14.68
CA ASP A 170 0.89 4.17 -15.94
C ASP A 170 1.63 2.84 -15.76
N GLN A 171 1.05 1.76 -16.27
CA GLN A 171 1.61 0.41 -16.16
C GLN A 171 2.00 -0.16 -17.52
N LEU A 172 2.79 -1.23 -17.49
CA LEU A 172 3.08 -2.05 -18.66
C LEU A 172 2.13 -3.24 -18.72
N ALA A 173 1.73 -3.64 -19.93
CA ALA A 173 0.90 -4.82 -20.10
C ALA A 173 1.61 -6.08 -19.56
N GLY A 174 0.94 -6.81 -18.66
CA GLY A 174 1.52 -7.96 -17.97
C GLY A 174 2.27 -7.62 -16.67
N HIS A 175 2.32 -6.34 -16.30
CA HIS A 175 2.86 -5.82 -15.04
C HIS A 175 1.81 -4.96 -14.34
N ASN A 176 0.57 -5.45 -14.34
CA ASN A 176 -0.58 -4.73 -13.85
C ASN A 176 -0.71 -4.86 -12.34
N ASP A 177 -1.10 -3.78 -11.69
CA ASP A 177 -1.49 -3.75 -10.29
C ASP A 177 -2.81 -4.46 -10.09
N VAL A 178 -2.94 -5.17 -8.98
CA VAL A 178 -4.15 -5.89 -8.63
C VAL A 178 -4.80 -5.23 -7.43
N PHE A 179 -6.03 -4.76 -7.59
CA PHE A 179 -6.86 -4.23 -6.51
C PHE A 179 -8.16 -5.04 -6.42
N TYR A 180 -8.09 -6.14 -5.67
CA TYR A 180 -9.19 -7.09 -5.52
C TYR A 180 -9.57 -7.33 -4.07
N ASN A 181 -10.84 -7.67 -3.82
CA ASN A 181 -11.33 -8.09 -2.51
C ASN A 181 -11.00 -7.09 -1.37
N ASN A 182 -10.99 -5.79 -1.68
CA ASN A 182 -10.76 -4.75 -0.69
C ASN A 182 -12.09 -4.26 -0.11
N THR A 183 -12.09 -3.94 1.19
CA THR A 183 -13.16 -3.15 1.79
C THR A 183 -12.71 -1.70 1.88
N LEU A 184 -13.49 -0.80 1.32
CA LEU A 184 -13.20 0.62 1.27
C LEU A 184 -14.31 1.41 1.95
N VAL A 185 -13.97 2.29 2.89
CA VAL A 185 -14.90 3.26 3.48
C VAL A 185 -14.45 4.65 3.11
N LEU A 186 -15.19 5.30 2.22
CA LEU A 186 -14.88 6.64 1.74
C LEU A 186 -15.42 7.72 2.68
N THR A 187 -14.65 8.79 2.84
CA THR A 187 -15.06 9.98 3.61
C THR A 187 -16.11 10.84 2.90
N SER A 188 -16.31 10.62 1.60
CA SER A 188 -17.24 11.40 0.77
C SER A 188 -17.93 10.52 -0.29
N ASN A 189 -18.93 11.08 -0.98
CA ASN A 189 -19.50 10.46 -2.17
C ASN A 189 -18.61 10.75 -3.38
N ALA A 190 -17.38 10.24 -3.36
CA ALA A 190 -16.42 10.46 -4.43
C ALA A 190 -16.94 9.90 -5.75
N GLN A 191 -16.73 10.63 -6.85
CA GLN A 191 -17.12 10.15 -8.18
C GLN A 191 -16.30 8.93 -8.60
N ASN A 192 -15.01 8.97 -8.30
CA ASN A 192 -14.09 7.87 -8.51
C ASN A 192 -13.63 7.36 -7.15
N TYR A 193 -13.72 6.06 -6.89
CA TYR A 193 -13.19 5.48 -5.66
C TYR A 193 -11.69 5.15 -5.76
N GLY A 194 -11.09 5.31 -6.92
CA GLY A 194 -9.65 5.20 -7.17
C GLY A 194 -9.29 5.84 -8.51
N SER A 195 -8.01 6.06 -8.76
CA SER A 195 -7.51 6.78 -9.93
C SER A 195 -6.44 5.98 -10.69
N PHE A 196 -6.53 6.02 -12.02
CA PHE A 196 -5.56 5.48 -12.98
C PHE A 196 -5.83 6.08 -14.37
N ASP A 197 -4.87 5.99 -15.30
CA ASP A 197 -5.08 6.44 -16.69
C ASP A 197 -5.95 5.46 -17.49
N CYS A 198 -7.25 5.70 -17.53
CA CYS A 198 -8.18 4.96 -18.38
C CYS A 198 -8.36 5.52 -19.80
N THR A 199 -7.49 6.43 -20.23
CA THR A 199 -7.32 6.75 -21.65
C THR A 199 -6.26 5.85 -22.31
N SER A 200 -5.40 5.23 -21.50
CA SER A 200 -4.44 4.22 -21.93
C SER A 200 -5.12 2.93 -22.45
N SER A 201 -4.31 2.04 -23.02
CA SER A 201 -4.78 0.76 -23.55
C SER A 201 -5.26 -0.16 -22.42
N GLN A 202 -6.44 -0.77 -22.53
CA GLN A 202 -6.99 -1.62 -21.45
C GLN A 202 -6.04 -2.69 -20.87
N PRO A 203 -5.15 -3.35 -21.64
CA PRO A 203 -4.13 -4.26 -21.10
C PRO A 203 -3.12 -3.62 -20.14
N THR A 204 -3.01 -2.29 -20.07
CA THR A 204 -2.18 -1.55 -19.11
C THR A 204 -2.97 -1.02 -17.91
N TRP A 205 -4.26 -1.36 -17.80
CA TRP A 205 -5.08 -0.93 -16.66
C TRP A 205 -4.84 -1.84 -15.45
N PRO A 206 -5.08 -1.36 -14.22
CA PRO A 206 -5.08 -2.22 -13.06
C PRO A 206 -6.15 -3.31 -13.19
N MET A 207 -5.86 -4.46 -12.60
CA MET A 207 -6.81 -5.55 -12.45
C MET A 207 -7.70 -5.26 -11.24
N LEU A 208 -8.99 -5.02 -11.48
CA LEU A 208 -9.95 -4.62 -10.46
C LEU A 208 -11.09 -5.64 -10.33
N GLY A 209 -11.58 -5.88 -9.11
CA GLY A 209 -12.83 -6.61 -8.89
C GLY A 209 -13.11 -7.02 -7.44
N ASN A 210 -14.37 -7.40 -7.19
CA ASN A 210 -14.86 -7.89 -5.89
C ASN A 210 -14.59 -6.94 -4.70
N ASN A 211 -14.52 -5.64 -4.93
CA ASN A 211 -14.32 -4.64 -3.89
C ASN A 211 -15.65 -4.20 -3.27
N VAL A 212 -15.67 -3.89 -1.97
CA VAL A 212 -16.83 -3.32 -1.27
C VAL A 212 -16.56 -1.85 -1.00
N ILE A 213 -17.27 -0.95 -1.67
CA ILE A 213 -17.08 0.50 -1.58
C ILE A 213 -18.23 1.11 -0.77
N SER A 214 -17.95 1.48 0.46
CA SER A 214 -18.91 2.11 1.36
C SER A 214 -18.81 3.63 1.26
N THR A 215 -19.93 4.32 1.00
CA THR A 215 -19.98 5.80 0.88
C THR A 215 -21.08 6.39 1.77
N PRO A 216 -21.02 7.70 2.12
CA PRO A 216 -22.05 8.34 2.93
C PRO A 216 -23.48 8.18 2.40
N SER A 217 -23.66 8.18 1.08
CA SER A 217 -24.98 7.98 0.46
C SER A 217 -25.30 6.52 0.16
N GLY A 218 -24.29 5.66 0.00
CA GLY A 218 -24.44 4.31 -0.55
C GLY A 218 -24.97 4.26 -1.98
N ASN A 219 -24.93 5.37 -2.72
CA ASN A 219 -25.52 5.46 -4.04
C ASN A 219 -24.51 5.07 -5.14
N ALA A 220 -24.70 3.89 -5.72
CA ALA A 220 -23.89 3.36 -6.82
C ALA A 220 -23.95 4.21 -8.11
N SER A 221 -24.92 5.13 -8.24
CA SER A 221 -24.98 6.07 -9.37
C SER A 221 -24.06 7.28 -9.21
N LEU A 222 -23.49 7.50 -8.02
CA LEU A 222 -22.59 8.63 -7.75
C LEU A 222 -21.12 8.23 -7.73
N THR A 223 -20.82 6.95 -7.48
CA THR A 223 -19.46 6.45 -7.29
C THR A 223 -19.14 5.35 -8.28
N GLY A 224 -17.94 5.39 -8.86
CA GLY A 224 -17.41 4.38 -9.76
C GLY A 224 -15.96 4.66 -10.09
N LEU A 225 -15.60 4.59 -11.37
CA LEU A 225 -14.25 4.82 -11.88
C LEU A 225 -14.31 5.49 -13.25
N CYS A 226 -13.26 6.22 -13.60
CA CYS A 226 -13.16 6.89 -14.91
C CYS A 226 -14.33 7.82 -15.23
N ASN A 227 -14.82 8.50 -14.19
CA ASN A 227 -15.97 9.40 -14.23
C ASN A 227 -17.28 8.74 -14.65
N LEU A 228 -17.35 7.41 -14.60
CA LEU A 228 -18.56 6.62 -14.84
C LEU A 228 -19.06 6.01 -13.53
N PRO A 229 -20.38 6.00 -13.29
CA PRO A 229 -20.96 5.21 -12.21
C PRO A 229 -20.51 3.75 -12.30
N LEU A 230 -20.34 3.08 -11.14
CA LEU A 230 -19.74 1.74 -11.07
C LEU A 230 -20.36 0.76 -12.07
N LYS A 231 -21.70 0.73 -12.15
CA LYS A 231 -22.38 -0.21 -13.04
C LYS A 231 -22.17 0.09 -14.52
N GLU A 232 -22.07 1.37 -14.89
CA GLU A 232 -21.78 1.79 -16.26
C GLU A 232 -20.34 1.46 -16.63
N PHE A 233 -19.39 1.71 -15.72
CA PHE A 233 -17.98 1.33 -15.89
C PHE A 233 -17.83 -0.18 -16.13
N GLN A 234 -18.43 -1.00 -15.26
CA GLN A 234 -18.45 -2.46 -15.38
C GLN A 234 -19.05 -2.93 -16.70
N ASN A 235 -20.19 -2.37 -17.11
CA ASN A 235 -20.86 -2.77 -18.37
C ASN A 235 -20.06 -2.37 -19.61
N LYS A 236 -19.41 -1.21 -19.58
CA LYS A 236 -18.66 -0.67 -20.72
C LYS A 236 -17.35 -1.41 -20.95
N TYR A 237 -16.62 -1.72 -19.87
CA TYR A 237 -15.26 -2.24 -19.96
C TYR A 237 -15.12 -3.72 -19.55
N ALA A 238 -16.14 -4.32 -18.93
CA ALA A 238 -16.07 -5.67 -18.37
C ALA A 238 -14.92 -5.84 -17.35
N ILE A 239 -14.60 -4.78 -16.61
CA ILE A 239 -13.59 -4.71 -15.54
C ILE A 239 -14.30 -4.35 -14.22
N ASP A 240 -13.65 -4.62 -13.09
CA ASP A 240 -14.15 -4.31 -11.74
C ASP A 240 -15.44 -5.08 -11.41
N LEU A 241 -15.58 -6.27 -11.97
CA LEU A 241 -16.75 -7.12 -11.79
C LEU A 241 -16.83 -7.62 -10.34
N GLY A 242 -18.05 -7.76 -9.84
CA GLY A 242 -18.32 -8.18 -8.46
C GLY A 242 -18.15 -7.07 -7.43
N SER A 243 -17.52 -5.94 -7.78
CA SER A 243 -17.45 -4.78 -6.89
C SER A 243 -18.82 -4.15 -6.71
N VAL A 244 -19.06 -3.61 -5.50
CA VAL A 244 -20.36 -3.03 -5.10
C VAL A 244 -20.17 -1.71 -4.37
N VAL A 245 -21.14 -0.80 -4.51
CA VAL A 245 -21.25 0.40 -3.66
C VAL A 245 -22.37 0.18 -2.63
N GLN A 246 -22.11 0.51 -1.37
CA GLN A 246 -23.06 0.38 -0.27
C GLN A 246 -22.98 1.57 0.70
N SER A 247 -23.94 1.68 1.61
CA SER A 247 -23.89 2.68 2.69
C SER A 247 -22.76 2.38 3.68
N LEU A 248 -22.35 3.40 4.43
CA LEU A 248 -21.35 3.23 5.49
C LEU A 248 -21.75 2.10 6.46
N PRO A 249 -20.83 1.18 6.80
CA PRO A 249 -21.05 0.21 7.85
C PRO A 249 -21.14 0.90 9.21
N SER A 250 -21.69 0.21 10.19
CA SER A 250 -21.64 0.66 11.58
C SER A 250 -20.21 0.57 12.15
N ASP A 251 -19.92 1.39 13.16
CA ASP A 251 -18.64 1.35 13.87
C ASP A 251 -18.34 -0.05 14.41
N GLN A 252 -19.37 -0.78 14.88
CA GLN A 252 -19.20 -2.15 15.38
C GLN A 252 -18.79 -3.13 14.28
N GLU A 253 -19.34 -2.99 13.07
CA GLU A 253 -18.94 -3.83 11.94
C GLU A 253 -17.48 -3.56 11.54
N LEU A 254 -17.07 -2.29 11.51
CA LEU A 254 -15.68 -1.91 11.23
C LEU A 254 -14.70 -2.45 12.28
N LEU A 255 -15.04 -2.30 13.56
CA LEU A 255 -14.23 -2.85 14.65
C LEU A 255 -14.14 -4.38 14.58
N ASN A 256 -15.23 -5.06 14.22
CA ASN A 256 -15.23 -6.51 14.04
C ASN A 256 -14.36 -6.94 12.87
N GLN A 257 -14.43 -6.25 11.73
CA GLN A 257 -13.58 -6.50 10.56
C GLN A 257 -12.11 -6.34 10.91
N ALA A 258 -11.74 -5.19 11.50
CA ALA A 258 -10.39 -4.92 11.95
C ALA A 258 -9.88 -5.97 12.95
N THR A 259 -10.72 -6.35 13.91
CA THR A 259 -10.36 -7.35 14.93
C THR A 259 -10.11 -8.71 14.30
N ASN A 260 -11.03 -9.16 13.44
CA ASN A 260 -10.91 -10.43 12.74
C ASN A 260 -9.69 -10.45 11.82
N MET A 261 -9.35 -9.34 11.18
CA MET A 261 -8.18 -9.29 10.30
C MET A 261 -6.87 -9.32 11.10
N ILE A 262 -6.72 -8.46 12.10
CA ILE A 262 -5.43 -8.21 12.76
C ILE A 262 -5.08 -9.29 13.80
N PHE A 263 -6.08 -9.85 14.49
CA PHE A 263 -5.87 -10.73 15.66
C PHE A 263 -6.15 -12.21 15.40
N GLN A 264 -6.21 -12.64 14.13
CA GLN A 264 -6.15 -14.06 13.76
C GLN A 264 -4.76 -14.68 14.04
#